data_AF-A0A7G2LS84-F1
#
_entry.id   AF-A0A7G2LS84-F1
#
_cell.length_a   1.000
_cell.length_b   1.000
_cell.length_c   1.000
_cell.angle_alpha   90.00
_cell.angle_beta   90.00
_cell.angle_gamma   90.00
#
_symmetry.space_group_name_H-M   'P 1'
#
loop_
_entity.id
_entity.type
_entity.pdbx_description
1 polymer ?
#
loop_
_entity_poly.entity_id
_entity_poly.type
_entity_poly.pdbx_seq_one_letter_code
_entity_poly.pdbx_strand_id
1 'polypeptide(L)' 'MKDWQGKTYWLVGASDGLGAALAHQLSRTGAEVILSARSEDKLTELAKALPGRARVRVLDVTDEADVAAAAQEI' A
#
# COMPACT_ATOMS: atom_id res chain seq x y z
N MET A 1 22.47 -4.07 6.04
CA MET A 1 21.18 -3.39 5.85
C MET A 1 20.38 -4.18 4.81
N LYS A 2 19.08 -4.42 5.03
CA LYS A 2 18.24 -5.08 4.02
C LYS A 2 18.11 -4.16 2.79
N ASP A 3 18.20 -4.73 1.60
CA ASP A 3 17.92 -4.04 0.35
C ASP A 3 16.42 -4.07 0.07
N TRP A 4 15.82 -2.89 0.02
CA TRP A 4 14.39 -2.67 -0.23
C TRP A 4 14.15 -2.18 -1.66
N GLN A 5 15.21 -1.80 -2.39
CA GLN A 5 15.13 -1.17 -3.69
C GLN A 5 14.53 -2.16 -4.70
N GLY A 6 13.52 -1.72 -5.44
CA GLY A 6 12.88 -2.53 -6.49
C GLY A 6 12.08 -3.72 -5.98
N LYS A 7 11.87 -3.84 -4.66
CA LYS A 7 10.95 -4.80 -4.06
C LYS A 7 9.54 -4.21 -4.00
N THR A 8 8.54 -5.08 -4.11
CA THR A 8 7.12 -4.70 -3.97
C THR A 8 6.61 -5.11 -2.60
N TYR A 9 5.96 -4.18 -1.90
CA TYR A 9 5.35 -4.40 -0.59
C TYR A 9 3.87 -4.11 -0.63
N TRP A 10 3.06 -5.12 -0.30
CA TRP A 10 1.63 -4.95 -0.10
C TRP A 10 1.34 -4.54 1.33
N LEU A 11 0.85 -3.32 1.50
CA LEU A 11 0.58 -2.70 2.78
C LEU A 11 -0.93 -2.57 3.00
N VAL A 12 -1.45 -3.42 3.88
CA VAL A 12 -2.84 -3.41 4.31
C VAL A 12 -2.99 -2.53 5.55
N GLY A 13 -4.03 -1.70 5.59
CA GLY A 13 -4.21 -0.66 6.60
C GLY A 13 -3.41 0.63 6.31
N ALA A 14 -3.12 0.90 5.03
CA ALA A 14 -2.25 2.01 4.64
C ALA A 14 -2.88 3.41 4.74
N SER A 15 -4.21 3.53 4.91
CA SER A 15 -4.93 4.79 4.74
C SER A 15 -4.64 5.89 5.78
N ASP A 16 -4.02 5.56 6.93
CA ASP A 16 -3.78 6.55 7.99
C ASP A 16 -2.68 6.11 8.98
N GLY A 17 -2.27 7.04 9.85
CA GLY A 17 -1.42 6.77 11.01
C GLY A 17 -0.12 6.03 10.67
N LEU A 18 0.09 4.88 11.32
CA LEU A 18 1.30 4.07 11.15
C LEU A 18 1.45 3.53 9.72
N GLY A 19 0.34 3.15 9.08
CA GLY A 19 0.36 2.62 7.71
C GLY A 19 0.83 3.68 6.72
N ALA A 20 0.27 4.89 6.81
CA ALA A 20 0.71 6.01 5.97
C ALA A 20 2.18 6.38 6.21
N ALA A 21 2.60 6.46 7.48
CA ALA A 21 4.00 6.72 7.83
C ALA A 21 4.95 5.65 7.29
N LEU A 22 4.57 4.37 7.35
CA LEU A 22 5.36 3.26 6.82
C LEU A 22 5.44 3.29 5.29
N ALA A 23 4.33 3.58 4.61
CA ALA A 23 4.31 3.76 3.15
C ALA A 23 5.31 4.84 2.71
N HIS A 24 5.37 5.97 3.42
CA HIS A 24 6.36 7.01 3.17
C HIS A 24 7.80 6.52 3.37
N GLN A 25 8.08 5.73 4.41
CA GLN A 25 9.43 5.19 4.63
C GLN A 25 9.83 4.21 3.52
N LEU A 26 8.97 3.25 3.18
CA LEU A 26 9.23 2.25 2.14
C LEU A 26 9.40 2.90 0.76
N SER A 27 8.58 3.88 0.45
CA SER A 27 8.68 4.61 -0.81
C SER A 27 10.01 5.34 -0.94
N ARG A 28 10.52 5.96 0.16
CA ARG A 28 11.83 6.61 0.18
C ARG A 28 13.00 5.66 0.06
N THR A 29 12.87 4.41 0.47
CA THR A 29 13.91 3.38 0.27
C THR A 29 13.87 2.78 -1.13
N GLY A 30 12.99 3.27 -2.01
CA GLY A 30 12.91 2.83 -3.40
C GLY A 30 12.15 1.52 -3.60
N ALA A 31 11.38 1.11 -2.60
CA ALA A 31 10.39 0.05 -2.75
C ALA A 31 9.16 0.57 -3.51
N GLU A 32 8.51 -0.33 -4.23
CA GLU A 32 7.17 -0.13 -4.76
C GLU A 32 6.17 -0.56 -3.69
N VAL A 33 5.15 0.26 -3.44
CA VAL A 33 4.14 -0.02 -2.42
C VAL A 33 2.75 -0.18 -3.02
N ILE A 34 2.05 -1.21 -2.59
CA ILE A 34 0.64 -1.42 -2.91
C ILE A 34 -0.15 -1.08 -1.66
N LEU A 35 -0.98 -0.05 -1.73
CA LEU A 35 -1.69 0.53 -0.60
C LEU A 35 -3.12 -0.01 -0.59
N SER A 36 -3.48 -0.65 0.52
CA SER A 36 -4.81 -1.24 0.70
C SER A 36 -5.45 -0.83 2.01
N ALA A 37 -6.70 -0.41 1.92
CA ALA A 37 -7.62 -0.08 3.01
C ALA A 37 -9.04 0.09 2.43
N ARG A 38 -10.02 0.38 3.29
CA ARG A 38 -11.41 0.60 2.87
C ARG A 38 -11.67 1.97 2.22
N SER A 39 -10.86 2.98 2.53
CA SER A 39 -11.09 4.36 2.06
C SER A 39 -10.22 4.67 0.84
N GLU A 40 -10.79 4.54 -0.36
CA GLU A 40 -10.11 4.81 -1.64
C GLU A 40 -9.53 6.22 -1.74
N ASP A 41 -10.29 7.24 -1.30
CA ASP A 41 -9.85 8.64 -1.36
C ASP A 41 -8.55 8.86 -0.57
N LYS A 42 -8.49 8.32 0.65
CA LYS A 42 -7.29 8.43 1.50
C LYS A 42 -6.09 7.71 0.87
N LEU A 43 -6.31 6.54 0.27
CA LEU A 43 -5.25 5.79 -0.41
C LEU A 43 -4.73 6.52 -1.64
N THR A 44 -5.63 7.13 -2.41
CA THR A 44 -5.30 7.91 -3.61
C THR A 44 -4.49 9.15 -3.26
N GLU A 45 -4.89 9.88 -2.23
CA GLU A 45 -4.13 11.04 -1.74
C GLU A 45 -2.76 10.63 -1.19
N LEU A 46 -2.68 9.52 -0.44
CA LEU A 46 -1.40 8.97 0.00
C LEU A 46 -0.52 8.59 -1.19
N ALA A 47 -1.04 7.86 -2.17
CA ALA A 47 -0.28 7.43 -3.35
C ALA A 47 0.33 8.62 -4.10
N LYS A 48 -0.40 9.72 -4.25
CA LYS A 48 0.10 10.96 -4.87
C LYS A 48 1.21 11.63 -4.06
N ALA A 49 1.20 11.49 -2.74
CA ALA A 49 2.18 12.08 -1.83
C ALA A 49 3.48 11.26 -1.70
N LEU A 50 3.54 10.06 -2.28
CA LEU A 50 4.71 9.18 -2.20
C LEU A 50 5.75 9.51 -3.29
N PRO A 51 7.05 9.56 -2.97
CA PRO A 51 8.09 9.88 -3.94
C PRO A 51 8.43 8.73 -4.91
N GLY A 52 8.09 7.49 -4.56
CA GLY A 52 8.32 6.28 -5.33
C GLY A 52 7.03 5.70 -5.93
N ARG A 53 7.13 4.54 -6.58
CA ARG A 53 5.98 3.88 -7.21
C ARG A 53 4.98 3.41 -6.15
N ALA A 54 3.71 3.76 -6.36
CA ALA A 54 2.61 3.35 -5.52
C ALA A 54 1.42 2.90 -6.37
N ARG A 55 0.74 1.84 -5.94
CA ARG A 55 -0.54 1.39 -6.50
C ARG A 55 -1.58 1.36 -5.40
N VAL A 56 -2.83 1.63 -5.76
CA VAL A 56 -3.96 1.55 -4.82
C VAL A 56 -4.78 0.31 -5.17
N ARG A 57 -5.08 -0.50 -4.16
CA ARG A 57 -6.10 -1.55 -4.25
C ARG A 57 -6.93 -1.48 -2.99
N VAL A 58 -8.17 -0.98 -3.11
CA VAL A 58 -9.14 -0.99 -2.00
C VAL A 58 -9.27 -2.42 -1.48
N LEU A 59 -9.36 -2.61 -0.17
CA LEU A 59 -9.53 -3.92 0.44
C LEU A 59 -10.31 -3.79 1.74
N ASP A 60 -11.35 -4.59 1.88
CA ASP A 60 -11.94 -4.94 3.17
C ASP A 60 -11.42 -6.31 3.63
N VAL A 61 -10.52 -6.29 4.62
CA VAL A 61 -9.94 -7.51 5.21
C VAL A 61 -10.96 -8.39 5.94
N THR A 62 -12.15 -7.87 6.22
CA THR A 62 -13.22 -8.63 6.86
C THR A 62 -14.06 -9.43 5.87
N ASP A 63 -13.90 -9.17 4.57
CA ASP A 63 -14.54 -9.92 3.49
C ASP A 63 -13.53 -10.90 2.86
N GLU A 64 -13.73 -12.19 3.11
CA GLU A 64 -12.86 -13.25 2.59
C GLU A 64 -12.83 -13.30 1.06
N ALA A 65 -13.94 -12.96 0.39
CA ALA A 65 -14.00 -12.93 -1.06
C ALA A 65 -13.20 -11.74 -1.63
N ASP A 66 -13.26 -10.58 -0.99
CA ASP A 66 -12.45 -9.42 -1.40
C ASP A 66 -10.96 -9.68 -1.15
N VAL A 67 -10.59 -10.32 -0.03
CA VAL A 67 -9.20 -10.75 0.22
C VAL A 67 -8.71 -11.72 -0.85
N ALA A 68 -9.52 -12.71 -1.22
CA ALA A 68 -9.16 -13.68 -2.25
C ALA A 68 -9.02 -13.03 -3.64
N ALA A 69 -9.92 -12.11 -3.98
CA ALA A 69 -9.86 -11.35 -5.23
C ALA A 69 -8.61 -10.45 -5.28
N ALA A 70 -8.39 -9.67 -4.23
CA ALA A 70 -7.22 -8.79 -4.14
C ALA A 70 -5.92 -9.57 -4.30
N ALA A 71 -5.77 -10.72 -3.63
CA ALA A 71 -4.56 -11.54 -3.71
C ALA A 71 -4.19 -12.02 -5.12
N GLN A 72 -5.13 -12.05 -6.07
CA GLN A 72 -4.87 -12.39 -7.48
C GLN A 72 -4.35 -11.19 -8.30
N GLU A 73 -4.49 -9.97 -7.78
CA GLU A 73 -4.22 -8.71 -8.48
C GLU A 73 -2.92 -8.01 -8.02
N ILE A 74 -2.26 -8.52 -6.96
CA ILE A 74 -1.09 -7.91 -6.31
C ILE A 74 0.23 -8.40 -6.90
#